data_AF-A0A1I1HCR8-F1
#
_entry.id   AF-A0A1I1HCR8-F1
#
_cell.length_a   1.000
_cell.length_b   1.000
_cell.length_c   1.000
_cell.angle_alpha   90.00
_cell.angle_beta   90.00
_cell.angle_gamma   90.00
#
_symmetry.space_group_name_H-M   'P 1'
#
loop_
_entity.id
_entity.type
_entity.pdbx_description
1 polymer ?
#
loop_
_entity_poly.entity_id
_entity_poly.type
_entity_poly.pdbx_seq_one_letter_code
_entity_poly.pdbx_strand_id
1 'polypeptide(L)'
;AMPSRFDQLYRWGKRDIVNDDALNLRFRDLDDRITPIEALKISYEAALLTLQDRVLERSEAVIEGLRDRLIEITELAWLVGSSSTSLTLVEEAEQALIIAPDRRALFTPGPFAIVATASDPDAYAVVQHLDFDRATGQWNFRTKVVSAALTGTHADWSIGALAGSTLAQMAMLGEGQALRDQSVAAAVSTAADRMAVATHRAAVAEDKAVTTADREAAAASALAAAESAAAAQTFDPATYYSKVQIDTQFAAVNTAMTDLVGDATPAGNTLGELEARLAVLENATSGSPGMPILII
;
A
#
# COMPACT_ATOMS: atom_id res chain seq x y z
N ALA A 1 33.71 105.50 -7.15
CA ALA A 1 33.39 104.29 -7.92
C ALA A 1 34.26 104.30 -9.17
N MET A 2 35.00 103.23 -9.45
CA MET A 2 35.73 103.15 -10.72
C MET A 2 34.71 103.09 -11.86
N PRO A 3 34.84 103.92 -12.92
CA PRO A 3 33.91 103.88 -14.03
C PRO A 3 33.95 102.50 -14.66
N SER A 4 32.79 101.92 -14.94
CA SER A 4 32.71 100.60 -15.55
C SER A 4 33.38 100.63 -16.94
N ARG A 5 33.94 99.51 -17.40
CA ARG A 5 34.52 99.41 -18.76
C ARG A 5 33.47 99.72 -19.84
N PHE A 6 32.19 99.49 -19.53
CA PHE A 6 31.05 99.94 -20.33
C PHE A 6 31.03 101.46 -20.50
N ASP A 7 31.11 102.20 -19.39
CA ASP A 7 31.14 103.66 -19.41
C ASP A 7 32.39 104.24 -20.08
N GLN A 8 33.51 103.52 -20.08
CA GLN A 8 34.78 103.97 -20.65
C GLN A 8 34.94 103.67 -22.14
N LEU A 9 34.54 102.47 -22.58
CA LEU A 9 34.86 101.97 -23.93
C LEU A 9 33.63 101.74 -24.81
N TYR A 10 32.45 101.54 -24.25
CA TYR A 10 31.27 101.11 -25.04
C TYR A 10 30.14 102.14 -25.06
N ARG A 11 30.04 103.00 -24.05
CA ARG A 11 29.07 104.08 -24.00
C ARG A 11 29.47 105.20 -24.96
N TRP A 12 28.60 105.55 -25.90
CA TRP A 12 28.81 106.74 -26.74
C TRP A 12 28.36 108.01 -26.02
N GLY A 13 29.24 109.00 -26.01
CA GLY A 13 28.91 110.36 -25.64
C GLY A 13 28.26 111.11 -26.80
N LYS A 14 27.54 112.21 -26.50
CA LYS A 14 26.91 113.09 -27.51
C LYS A 14 27.91 113.74 -28.50
N ARG A 15 29.21 113.59 -28.28
CA ARG A 15 30.30 114.18 -29.07
C ARG A 15 31.18 113.15 -29.78
N ASP A 16 30.87 111.86 -29.62
CA ASP A 16 31.67 110.80 -30.26
C ASP A 16 31.23 110.64 -31.72
N ILE A 17 32.20 110.57 -32.64
CA ILE A 17 31.95 110.34 -34.05
C ILE A 17 31.95 108.82 -34.27
N VAL A 18 30.82 108.29 -34.75
CA VAL A 18 30.73 106.88 -35.12
C VAL A 18 31.44 106.69 -36.46
N ASN A 19 32.68 106.19 -36.40
CA ASN A 19 33.43 105.75 -37.56
C ASN A 19 33.64 104.23 -37.49
N ASP A 20 33.90 103.63 -38.66
CA ASP A 20 34.06 102.18 -38.78
C ASP A 20 35.22 101.68 -37.92
N ASP A 21 36.29 102.47 -37.76
CA ASP A 21 37.43 102.10 -36.93
C ASP A 21 37.08 101.99 -35.44
N ALA A 22 36.27 102.92 -34.89
CA ALA A 22 35.84 102.85 -33.50
C ALA A 22 34.86 101.69 -33.25
N LEU A 23 34.03 101.36 -34.24
CA LEU A 23 33.16 100.19 -34.19
C LEU A 23 33.97 98.89 -34.24
N ASN A 24 34.89 98.77 -35.20
CA ASN A 24 35.73 97.58 -35.36
C ASN A 24 36.59 97.32 -34.13
N LEU A 25 37.14 98.36 -33.50
CA LEU A 25 37.92 98.20 -32.27
C LEU A 25 37.07 97.71 -31.09
N ARG A 26 35.82 98.18 -30.97
CA ARG A 26 34.89 97.74 -29.92
C ARG A 26 34.36 96.33 -30.18
N PHE A 27 34.05 95.99 -31.43
CA PHE A 27 33.63 94.63 -31.79
C PHE A 27 34.77 93.63 -31.58
N ARG A 28 36.01 94.00 -31.92
CA ARG A 28 37.18 93.18 -31.63
C ARG A 28 37.39 92.95 -30.14
N ASP A 29 37.24 94.00 -29.30
CA ASP A 29 37.34 93.85 -27.84
C ASP A 29 36.20 92.98 -27.26
N LEU A 30 35.01 92.99 -27.87
CA LEU A 30 33.93 92.08 -27.49
C LEU A 30 34.21 90.65 -27.95
N ASP A 31 34.67 90.46 -29.18
CA ASP A 31 35.03 89.16 -29.75
C ASP A 31 36.16 88.51 -28.94
N ASP A 32 37.25 89.24 -28.69
CA ASP A 32 38.38 88.81 -27.85
C ASP A 32 37.96 88.42 -26.42
N ARG A 33 36.81 88.89 -25.94
CA ARG A 33 36.23 88.53 -24.63
C ARG A 33 35.22 87.39 -24.72
N ILE A 34 34.47 87.29 -25.80
CA ILE A 34 33.49 86.24 -26.03
C ILE A 34 34.19 84.94 -26.39
N THR A 35 35.19 84.96 -27.26
CA THR A 35 35.96 83.77 -27.68
C THR A 35 36.50 82.94 -26.50
N PRO A 36 37.17 83.50 -25.46
CA PRO A 36 37.62 82.71 -24.32
C PRO A 36 36.48 82.17 -23.46
N ILE A 37 35.33 82.87 -23.38
CA ILE A 37 34.15 82.39 -22.66
C ILE A 37 33.48 81.24 -23.41
N GLU A 38 33.40 81.31 -24.74
CA GLU A 38 32.90 80.23 -25.58
C GLU A 38 33.81 79.00 -25.53
N ALA A 39 35.13 79.18 -25.53
CA ALA A 39 36.09 78.09 -25.34
C ALA A 39 35.95 77.44 -23.94
N LEU A 40 35.71 78.22 -22.89
CA LEU A 40 35.42 77.72 -21.54
C LEU A 40 34.07 76.99 -21.47
N LYS A 41 33.05 77.46 -22.19
CA LYS A 41 31.74 76.81 -22.26
C LYS A 41 31.85 75.47 -22.98
N ILE A 42 32.57 75.41 -24.10
CA ILE A 42 32.83 74.18 -24.86
C ILE A 42 33.60 73.18 -23.99
N SER A 43 34.61 73.63 -23.23
CA SER A 43 35.37 72.74 -22.34
C SER A 43 34.53 72.25 -21.15
N TYR A 44 33.63 73.07 -20.62
CA TYR A 44 32.68 72.68 -19.58
C TYR A 44 31.66 71.66 -20.09
N GLU A 45 31.07 71.88 -21.27
CA GLU A 45 30.13 70.95 -21.89
C GLU A 45 30.81 69.61 -22.21
N ALA A 46 32.04 69.63 -22.73
CA ALA A 46 32.83 68.43 -22.96
C ALA A 46 33.17 67.68 -21.66
N ALA A 47 33.52 68.40 -20.60
CA ALA A 47 33.77 67.82 -19.27
C ALA A 47 32.49 67.22 -18.66
N LEU A 48 31.34 67.87 -18.84
CA LEU A 48 30.04 67.37 -18.40
C LEU A 48 29.67 66.08 -19.13
N LEU A 49 29.83 66.02 -20.46
CA LEU A 49 29.58 64.81 -21.25
C LEU A 49 30.49 63.66 -20.80
N THR A 50 31.79 63.94 -20.60
CA THR A 50 32.74 62.92 -20.10
C THR A 50 32.34 62.40 -18.73
N LEU A 51 31.84 63.27 -17.85
CA LEU A 51 31.36 62.89 -16.52
C LEU A 51 30.07 62.07 -16.60
N GLN A 52 29.14 62.43 -17.49
CA GLN A 52 27.92 61.68 -17.75
C GLN A 52 28.23 60.27 -18.27
N ASP A 53 29.11 60.16 -19.28
CA ASP A 53 29.53 58.87 -19.84
C ASP A 53 30.18 57.98 -18.77
N ARG A 54 31.04 58.55 -17.93
CA ARG A 54 31.70 57.79 -16.86
C ARG A 54 30.74 57.38 -15.73
N VAL A 55 29.75 58.21 -15.44
CA VAL A 55 28.68 57.85 -14.48
C VAL A 55 27.81 56.75 -15.07
N LEU A 56 27.45 56.83 -16.36
CA LEU A 56 26.70 55.79 -17.07
C LEU A 56 27.46 54.47 -17.07
N GLU A 57 28.71 54.45 -17.52
CA GLU A 57 29.57 53.26 -17.55
C GLU A 57 29.68 52.60 -16.15
N ARG A 58 29.92 53.41 -15.11
CA ARG A 58 29.99 52.89 -13.74
C ARG A 58 28.63 52.39 -13.24
N SER A 59 27.54 53.07 -13.61
CA SER A 59 26.20 52.64 -13.23
C SER A 59 25.80 51.33 -13.92
N GLU A 60 26.14 51.17 -15.21
CA GLU A 60 25.91 49.95 -15.96
C GLU A 60 26.70 48.79 -15.38
N ALA A 61 27.99 48.96 -15.07
CA ALA A 61 28.80 47.92 -14.44
C ALA A 61 28.25 47.48 -13.07
N VAL A 62 27.72 48.43 -12.28
CA VAL A 62 27.09 48.12 -10.99
C VAL A 62 25.75 47.40 -11.19
N ILE A 63 24.92 47.85 -12.14
CA ILE A 63 23.63 47.23 -12.45
C ILE A 63 23.82 45.82 -13.02
N GLU A 64 24.80 45.61 -13.88
CA GLU A 64 25.13 44.29 -14.45
C GLU A 64 25.57 43.32 -13.36
N GLY A 65 26.48 43.73 -12.47
CA GLY A 65 26.87 42.90 -11.32
C GLY A 65 25.72 42.61 -10.36
N LEU A 66 24.78 43.55 -10.18
CA LEU A 66 23.56 43.31 -9.39
C LEU A 66 22.58 42.38 -10.11
N ARG A 67 22.45 42.48 -11.44
CA ARG A 67 21.60 41.63 -12.26
C ARG A 67 22.10 40.19 -12.22
N ASP A 68 23.39 39.96 -12.41
CA ASP A 68 23.97 38.61 -12.38
C ASP A 68 23.76 37.97 -11.01
N ARG A 69 23.96 38.76 -9.94
CA ARG A 69 23.70 38.29 -8.58
C ARG A 69 22.21 38.04 -8.31
N LEU A 70 21.32 38.83 -8.89
CA LEU A 70 19.87 38.61 -8.79
C LEU A 70 19.48 37.32 -9.52
N ILE A 71 19.98 37.11 -10.74
CA ILE A 71 19.74 35.87 -11.51
C ILE A 71 20.23 34.67 -10.72
N GLU A 72 21.45 34.74 -10.18
CA GLU A 72 22.02 33.70 -9.34
C GLU A 72 21.13 33.42 -8.12
N ILE A 73 20.64 34.45 -7.43
CA ILE A 73 19.73 34.30 -6.28
C ILE A 73 18.38 33.69 -6.70
N THR A 74 17.83 34.11 -7.84
CA THR A 74 16.52 33.62 -8.32
C THR A 74 16.57 32.20 -8.86
N GLU A 75 17.67 31.80 -9.51
CA GLU A 75 17.89 30.43 -9.96
C GLU A 75 18.19 29.50 -8.77
N LEU A 76 18.88 30.00 -7.74
CA LEU A 76 19.16 29.28 -6.50
C LEU A 76 18.02 29.27 -5.48
N ALA A 77 16.94 30.02 -5.71
CA ALA A 77 15.79 30.03 -4.80
C ALA A 77 15.17 28.63 -4.59
N TRP A 78 15.51 27.66 -5.43
CA TRP A 78 15.01 26.28 -5.36
C TRP A 78 16.07 25.22 -5.04
N LEU A 79 17.34 25.47 -5.33
CA LEU A 79 18.44 24.53 -5.07
C LEU A 79 19.41 25.14 -4.06
N VAL A 80 19.40 24.62 -2.84
CA VAL A 80 20.06 25.24 -1.69
C VAL A 80 21.56 24.98 -1.73
N GLY A 81 22.04 23.85 -2.29
CA GLY A 81 23.45 23.62 -2.54
C GLY A 81 23.79 22.24 -3.11
N SER A 82 25.06 21.97 -3.34
CA SER A 82 25.58 20.65 -3.67
C SER A 82 26.72 20.25 -2.72
N SER A 83 26.95 18.96 -2.54
CA SER A 83 28.05 18.43 -1.75
C SER A 83 28.66 17.20 -2.40
N SER A 84 29.99 17.13 -2.39
CA SER A 84 30.75 15.97 -2.83
C SER A 84 31.25 15.07 -1.70
N THR A 85 30.76 15.29 -0.47
CA THR A 85 31.17 14.51 0.69
C THR A 85 30.62 13.09 0.59
N SER A 86 31.51 12.11 0.58
CA SER A 86 31.16 10.69 0.62
C SER A 86 30.50 10.34 1.95
N LEU A 87 29.21 10.01 1.94
CA LEU A 87 28.42 9.75 3.14
C LEU A 87 27.40 8.64 2.88
N THR A 88 27.11 7.83 3.90
CA THR A 88 25.94 6.94 3.89
C THR A 88 24.93 7.53 4.85
N LEU A 89 23.75 7.93 4.36
CA LEU A 89 22.74 8.52 5.23
C LEU A 89 22.08 7.43 6.09
N VAL A 90 21.98 7.69 7.40
CA VAL A 90 21.38 6.78 8.37
C VAL A 90 20.27 7.52 9.10
N GLU A 91 19.09 6.90 9.18
CA GLU A 91 17.92 7.49 9.83
C GLU A 91 18.20 7.80 11.32
N GLU A 92 17.73 8.97 11.78
CA GLU A 92 17.93 9.55 13.11
C GLU A 92 19.40 9.79 13.55
N ALA A 93 20.38 9.56 12.66
CA ALA A 93 21.77 9.89 12.93
C ALA A 93 22.07 11.38 12.66
N GLU A 94 22.97 11.95 13.45
CA GLU A 94 23.58 13.25 13.17
C GLU A 94 24.76 13.06 12.22
N GLN A 95 24.75 13.81 11.13
CA GLN A 95 25.72 13.68 10.07
C GLN A 95 26.10 15.06 9.52
N ALA A 96 27.19 15.10 8.76
CA ALA A 96 27.72 16.34 8.22
C ALA A 96 28.05 16.19 6.74
N LEU A 97 27.71 17.21 5.96
CA LEU A 97 28.11 17.36 4.56
C LEU A 97 28.90 18.66 4.39
N ILE A 98 29.85 18.66 3.46
CA ILE A 98 30.61 19.86 3.10
C ILE A 98 30.00 20.46 1.85
N ILE A 99 29.44 21.65 1.97
CA ILE A 99 28.85 22.39 0.84
C ILE A 99 29.97 22.85 -0.10
N ALA A 100 29.71 22.71 -1.40
CA ALA A 100 30.61 23.12 -2.47
C ALA A 100 31.05 24.60 -2.29
N PRO A 101 32.36 24.92 -2.43
CA PRO A 101 32.91 26.24 -2.09
C PRO A 101 32.22 27.44 -2.75
N ASP A 102 31.81 27.27 -4.01
CA ASP A 102 31.10 28.25 -4.82
C ASP A 102 29.70 28.58 -4.27
N ARG A 103 29.05 27.63 -3.58
CA ARG A 103 27.69 27.78 -3.05
C ARG A 103 27.63 28.17 -1.58
N ARG A 104 28.73 28.10 -0.82
CA ARG A 104 28.75 28.37 0.64
C ARG A 104 28.21 29.74 1.04
N ALA A 105 28.48 30.76 0.23
CA ALA A 105 28.07 32.13 0.54
C ALA A 105 26.54 32.32 0.46
N LEU A 106 25.88 31.53 -0.40
CA LEU A 106 24.45 31.61 -0.68
C LEU A 106 23.64 30.51 0.01
N PHE A 107 24.30 29.46 0.51
CA PHE A 107 23.67 28.39 1.27
C PHE A 107 23.07 28.93 2.57
N THR A 108 21.74 28.92 2.65
CA THR A 108 20.95 29.22 3.85
C THR A 108 19.94 28.10 4.05
N PRO A 109 20.29 27.04 4.78
CA PRO A 109 19.42 25.89 4.94
C PRO A 109 18.15 26.30 5.70
N GLY A 110 17.00 25.84 5.22
CA GLY A 110 15.77 25.90 5.99
C GLY A 110 15.84 24.98 7.23
N PRO A 111 14.86 25.05 8.15
CA PRO A 111 14.79 24.14 9.30
C PRO A 111 14.73 22.67 8.87
N PHE A 112 14.15 22.41 7.70
CA PHE A 112 14.18 21.14 7.01
C PHE A 112 14.70 21.32 5.59
N ALA A 113 15.40 20.30 5.11
CA ALA A 113 15.93 20.24 3.76
C ALA A 113 15.78 18.82 3.21
N ILE A 114 15.79 18.70 1.89
CA ILE A 114 15.90 17.42 1.20
C ILE A 114 17.32 17.27 0.70
N VAL A 115 17.91 16.10 0.90
CA VAL A 115 19.19 15.71 0.32
C VAL A 115 18.90 14.55 -0.61
N ALA A 116 19.18 14.71 -1.90
CA ALA A 116 18.97 13.68 -2.91
C ALA A 116 20.26 13.46 -3.70
N THR A 117 20.44 12.27 -4.25
CA THR A 117 21.56 12.04 -5.18
C THR A 117 21.29 12.78 -6.49
N ALA A 118 22.32 13.32 -7.12
CA ALA A 118 22.19 14.01 -8.40
C ALA A 118 21.87 13.03 -9.53
N SER A 119 22.33 11.78 -9.41
CA SER A 119 22.06 10.72 -10.38
C SER A 119 20.64 10.14 -10.32
N ASP A 120 20.04 10.12 -9.13
CA ASP A 120 18.72 9.52 -8.90
C ASP A 120 17.89 10.38 -7.92
N PRO A 121 16.86 11.10 -8.43
CA PRO A 121 15.99 11.92 -7.59
C PRO A 121 15.09 11.10 -6.65
N ASP A 122 14.85 9.82 -6.94
CA ASP A 122 14.07 8.94 -6.06
C ASP A 122 14.90 8.48 -4.85
N ALA A 123 16.23 8.55 -4.95
CA ALA A 123 17.17 8.32 -3.85
C ALA A 123 17.40 9.61 -3.04
N TYR A 124 16.49 9.86 -2.10
CA TYR A 124 16.51 11.04 -1.24
C TYR A 124 16.41 10.73 0.26
N ALA A 125 16.72 11.74 1.07
CA ALA A 125 16.49 11.76 2.50
C ALA A 125 15.97 13.14 2.92
N VAL A 126 15.09 13.15 3.91
CA VAL A 126 14.68 14.37 4.60
C VAL A 126 15.59 14.57 5.79
N VAL A 127 16.13 15.77 5.93
CA VAL A 127 17.03 16.12 7.03
C VAL A 127 16.54 17.35 7.77
N GLN A 128 16.80 17.38 9.07
CA GLN A 128 16.58 18.51 9.95
C GLN A 128 17.90 19.26 10.12
N HIS A 129 17.91 20.56 9.83
CA HIS A 129 19.09 21.40 10.03
C HIS A 129 19.42 21.52 11.53
N LEU A 130 20.71 21.38 11.87
CA LEU A 130 21.23 21.59 13.23
C LEU A 130 22.12 22.84 13.29
N ASP A 131 23.15 22.88 12.44
CA ASP A 131 24.12 23.97 12.42
C ASP A 131 24.81 24.07 11.06
N PHE A 132 25.26 25.26 10.67
CA PHE A 132 26.01 25.49 9.43
C PHE A 132 27.16 26.49 9.66
N ASP A 133 28.39 26.00 9.53
CA ASP A 133 29.57 26.84 9.55
C ASP A 133 29.89 27.33 8.14
N ARG A 134 29.66 28.63 7.90
CA ARG A 134 29.90 29.28 6.60
C ARG A 134 31.39 29.36 6.24
N ALA A 135 32.31 29.33 7.21
CA ALA A 135 33.74 29.41 6.94
C ALA A 135 34.27 28.08 6.37
N THR A 136 33.94 26.96 7.03
CA THR A 136 34.35 25.62 6.57
C THR A 136 33.42 25.06 5.49
N GLY A 137 32.17 25.53 5.44
CA GLY A 137 31.11 24.97 4.61
C GLY A 137 30.51 23.69 5.19
N GLN A 138 30.82 23.34 6.44
CA GLN A 138 30.28 22.15 7.09
C GLN A 138 28.83 22.42 7.52
N TRP A 139 27.92 21.62 6.98
CA TRP A 139 26.52 21.61 7.36
C TRP A 139 26.22 20.34 8.17
N ASN A 140 25.85 20.54 9.44
CA ASN A 140 25.43 19.49 10.35
C ASN A 140 23.91 19.38 10.33
N PHE A 141 23.41 18.16 10.22
CA PHE A 141 21.98 17.88 10.19
C PHE A 141 21.67 16.53 10.83
N ARG A 142 20.40 16.32 11.15
CA ARG A 142 19.88 15.01 11.58
C ARG A 142 18.98 14.45 10.49
N THR A 143 19.26 13.24 10.05
CA THR A 143 18.42 12.56 9.05
C THR A 143 17.12 12.10 9.70
N LYS A 144 15.98 12.43 9.10
CA LYS A 144 14.64 12.11 9.64
C LYS A 144 13.95 10.98 8.90
N VAL A 145 14.09 10.96 7.58
CA VAL A 145 13.51 9.93 6.73
C VAL A 145 14.52 9.63 5.65
N VAL A 146 14.74 8.35 5.37
CA VAL A 146 15.56 7.88 4.24
C VAL A 146 14.65 7.12 3.29
N SER A 147 14.68 7.48 2.00
CA SER A 147 13.96 6.74 0.97
C SER A 147 14.53 5.33 0.81
N ALA A 148 13.69 4.36 0.44
CA ALA A 148 14.14 2.99 0.21
C ALA A 148 15.12 2.85 -0.99
N ALA A 149 15.09 3.80 -1.93
CA ALA A 149 16.00 3.84 -3.06
C ALA A 149 17.42 4.30 -2.68
N LEU A 150 17.55 5.07 -1.60
CA LEU A 150 18.84 5.55 -1.12
C LEU A 150 19.59 4.42 -0.39
N THR A 151 20.53 3.78 -1.10
CA THR A 151 21.30 2.64 -0.57
C THR A 151 22.80 2.85 -0.77
N GLY A 152 23.56 2.63 0.31
CA GLY A 152 25.02 2.73 0.26
C GLY A 152 25.56 4.17 0.38
N THR A 153 26.81 4.34 -0.02
CA THR A 153 27.54 5.60 0.11
C THR A 153 27.45 6.40 -1.18
N HIS A 154 27.09 7.67 -1.08
CA HIS A 154 27.03 8.60 -2.21
C HIS A 154 27.90 9.83 -1.97
N ALA A 155 28.29 10.48 -3.06
CA ALA A 155 29.17 11.65 -3.06
C ALA A 155 28.72 12.71 -4.07
N ASP A 156 27.46 12.66 -4.50
CA ASP A 156 26.86 13.53 -5.51
C ASP A 156 25.57 14.14 -4.96
N TRP A 157 25.66 14.76 -3.79
CA TRP A 157 24.49 15.27 -3.10
C TRP A 157 23.99 16.58 -3.71
N SER A 158 22.69 16.61 -3.99
CA SER A 158 21.91 17.80 -4.28
C SER A 158 21.05 18.13 -3.06
N ILE A 159 21.07 19.38 -2.62
CA ILE A 159 20.37 19.83 -1.41
C ILE A 159 19.32 20.85 -1.81
N GLY A 160 18.07 20.56 -1.50
CA GLY A 160 16.92 21.42 -1.79
C GLY A 160 16.26 21.94 -0.51
N ALA A 161 15.64 23.12 -0.58
CA ALA A 161 14.79 23.62 0.49
C ALA A 161 13.50 22.81 0.48
N LEU A 162 13.10 22.31 1.64
CA LEU A 162 11.81 21.66 1.80
C LEU A 162 10.94 22.54 2.69
N ALA A 163 9.81 23.02 2.15
CA ALA A 163 8.83 23.70 2.98
C ALA A 163 8.27 22.70 4.01
N GLY A 164 8.17 23.11 5.28
CA GLY A 164 7.65 22.23 6.34
C GLY A 164 6.24 21.70 6.07
N SER A 165 5.44 22.40 5.25
CA SER A 165 4.14 21.93 4.77
C SER A 165 4.25 20.67 3.90
N THR A 166 5.29 20.53 3.08
CA THR A 166 5.53 19.35 2.26
C THR A 166 5.84 18.13 3.12
N LEU A 167 6.54 18.30 4.25
CA LEU A 167 6.77 17.22 5.21
C LEU A 167 5.49 16.75 5.88
N ALA A 168 4.65 17.69 6.32
CA ALA A 168 3.34 17.35 6.87
C ALA A 168 2.48 16.60 5.84
N GLN A 169 2.51 17.01 4.57
CA GLN A 169 1.82 16.31 3.49
C GLN A 169 2.36 14.90 3.25
N MET A 170 3.69 14.71 3.25
CA MET A 170 4.30 13.38 3.12
C MET A 170 3.93 12.46 4.29
N ALA A 171 3.96 12.97 5.52
CA ALA A 171 3.55 12.21 6.69
C ALA A 171 2.07 11.81 6.62
N MET A 172 1.18 12.74 6.24
CA MET A 172 -0.25 12.45 6.06
C MET A 172 -0.50 11.43 4.93
N LEU A 173 0.28 11.48 3.85
CA LEU A 173 0.19 10.49 2.77
C LEU A 173 0.65 9.10 3.22
N GLY A 174 1.73 9.01 3.98
CA GLY A 174 2.23 7.76 4.56
C GLY A 174 1.22 7.14 5.54
N GLU A 175 0.66 7.94 6.45
CA GLU A 175 -0.40 7.50 7.35
C GLU A 175 -1.66 7.06 6.58
N GLY A 176 -2.03 7.80 5.53
CA GLY A 176 -3.14 7.43 4.65
C GLY A 176 -2.92 6.13 3.88
N GLN A 177 -1.68 5.82 3.47
CA GLN A 177 -1.33 4.53 2.87
C GLN A 177 -1.44 3.40 3.89
N ALA A 178 -0.87 3.56 5.09
CA ALA A 178 -0.93 2.55 6.15
C ALA A 178 -2.38 2.23 6.57
N LEU A 179 -3.25 3.25 6.68
CA LEU A 179 -4.67 3.05 6.97
C LEU A 179 -5.40 2.31 5.84
N ARG A 180 -5.06 2.58 4.58
CA ARG A 180 -5.62 1.83 3.44
C ARG A 180 -5.23 0.35 3.52
N ASP A 181 -3.96 0.05 3.75
CA ASP A 181 -3.49 -1.34 3.83
C ASP A 181 -4.16 -2.09 4.99
N GLN A 182 -4.33 -1.45 6.15
CA GLN A 182 -5.08 -2.00 7.29
C GLN A 182 -6.55 -2.27 6.93
N SER A 183 -7.21 -1.35 6.22
CA SER A 183 -8.61 -1.54 5.81
C SER A 183 -8.78 -2.68 4.80
N VAL A 184 -7.83 -2.86 3.88
CA VAL A 184 -7.80 -3.99 2.94
C VAL A 184 -7.60 -5.30 3.71
N ALA A 185 -6.66 -5.35 4.65
CA ALA A 185 -6.43 -6.54 5.48
C ALA A 185 -7.67 -6.91 6.31
N ALA A 186 -8.35 -5.93 6.91
CA ALA A 186 -9.59 -6.14 7.65
C ALA A 186 -10.74 -6.65 6.75
N ALA A 187 -10.85 -6.14 5.52
CA ALA A 187 -11.83 -6.61 4.55
C ALA A 187 -11.60 -8.08 4.15
N VAL A 188 -10.34 -8.48 3.96
CA VAL A 188 -9.95 -9.88 3.67
C VAL A 188 -10.30 -10.79 4.85
N SER A 189 -9.96 -10.39 6.09
CA SER A 189 -10.33 -11.15 7.30
C SER A 189 -11.83 -11.32 7.42
N THR A 190 -12.60 -10.25 7.19
CA THR A 190 -14.06 -10.29 7.24
C THR A 190 -14.64 -11.25 6.19
N ALA A 191 -14.04 -11.32 5.00
CA ALA A 191 -14.48 -12.25 3.97
C ALA A 191 -14.22 -13.72 4.39
N ALA A 192 -13.07 -14.00 5.00
CA ALA A 192 -12.75 -15.33 5.53
C ALA A 192 -13.72 -15.75 6.65
N ASP A 193 -14.02 -14.83 7.58
CA ASP A 193 -14.98 -15.09 8.66
C ASP A 193 -16.38 -15.41 8.12
N ARG A 194 -16.82 -14.71 7.07
CA ARG A 194 -18.11 -15.02 6.42
C ARG A 194 -18.14 -16.41 5.81
N MET A 195 -17.03 -16.86 5.19
CA MET A 195 -16.93 -18.22 4.66
C MET A 195 -16.97 -19.26 5.78
N ALA A 196 -16.23 -19.04 6.86
CA ALA A 196 -16.23 -19.93 8.02
C ALA A 196 -17.64 -20.06 8.64
N VAL A 197 -18.37 -18.95 8.77
CA VAL A 197 -19.77 -18.95 9.24
C VAL A 197 -20.68 -19.74 8.29
N ALA A 198 -20.50 -19.60 6.97
CA ALA A 198 -21.29 -20.36 6.00
C ALA A 198 -21.03 -21.87 6.11
N THR A 199 -19.76 -22.29 6.24
CA THR A 199 -19.39 -23.69 6.46
C THR A 199 -19.97 -24.23 7.77
N HIS A 200 -19.87 -23.46 8.87
CA HIS A 200 -20.44 -23.87 10.15
C HIS A 200 -21.96 -24.02 10.09
N ARG A 201 -22.66 -23.14 9.35
CA ARG A 201 -24.11 -23.27 9.14
C ARG A 201 -24.47 -24.53 8.36
N ALA A 202 -23.67 -24.91 7.37
CA ALA A 202 -23.87 -26.16 6.63
C ALA A 202 -23.68 -27.40 7.54
N ALA A 203 -22.62 -27.42 8.34
CA ALA A 203 -22.37 -28.50 9.30
C ALA A 203 -23.51 -28.64 10.33
N VAL A 204 -23.99 -27.54 10.89
CA VAL A 204 -25.15 -27.56 11.82
C VAL A 204 -26.42 -28.08 11.15
N ALA A 205 -26.62 -27.80 9.87
CA ALA A 205 -27.76 -28.34 9.12
C ALA A 205 -27.65 -29.85 8.92
N GLU A 206 -26.44 -30.36 8.65
CA GLU A 206 -26.14 -31.79 8.54
C GLU A 206 -26.35 -32.51 9.88
N ASP A 207 -25.79 -32.00 10.97
CA ASP A 207 -25.96 -32.55 12.32
C ASP A 207 -27.45 -32.66 12.71
N LYS A 208 -28.25 -31.65 12.34
CA LYS A 208 -29.69 -31.64 12.58
C LYS A 208 -30.41 -32.73 11.79
N ALA A 209 -29.98 -33.01 10.56
CA ALA A 209 -30.55 -34.08 9.75
C ALA A 209 -30.22 -35.46 10.34
N VAL A 210 -28.95 -35.69 10.73
CA VAL A 210 -28.52 -36.92 11.40
C VAL A 210 -29.28 -37.15 12.69
N THR A 211 -29.37 -36.14 13.55
CA THR A 211 -30.13 -36.21 14.82
C THR A 211 -31.61 -36.55 14.59
N THR A 212 -32.19 -36.12 13.47
CA THR A 212 -33.58 -36.43 13.13
C THR A 212 -33.73 -37.88 12.67
N ALA A 213 -32.82 -38.36 11.81
CA ALA A 213 -32.79 -39.75 11.38
C ALA A 213 -32.58 -40.72 12.56
N ASP A 214 -31.66 -40.40 13.47
CA ASP A 214 -31.40 -41.21 14.67
C ASP A 214 -32.64 -41.29 15.57
N ARG A 215 -33.38 -40.19 15.72
CA ARG A 215 -34.64 -40.17 16.48
C ARG A 215 -35.70 -41.08 15.86
N GLU A 216 -35.84 -41.05 14.54
CA GLU A 216 -36.77 -41.91 13.81
C GLU A 216 -36.38 -43.39 13.92
N ALA A 217 -35.09 -43.71 13.77
CA ALA A 217 -34.57 -45.07 13.94
C ALA A 217 -34.78 -45.60 15.36
N ALA A 218 -34.56 -44.76 16.38
CA ALA A 218 -34.82 -45.10 17.78
C ALA A 218 -36.31 -45.36 18.05
N ALA A 219 -37.20 -44.54 17.48
CA ALA A 219 -38.65 -44.74 17.58
C ALA A 219 -39.10 -46.03 16.91
N ALA A 220 -38.59 -46.34 15.71
CA ALA A 220 -38.88 -47.59 15.00
C ALA A 220 -38.38 -48.82 15.79
N SER A 221 -37.17 -48.74 16.36
CA SER A 221 -36.60 -49.80 17.19
C SER A 221 -37.44 -50.04 18.45
N ALA A 222 -37.93 -48.98 19.09
CA ALA A 222 -38.80 -49.07 20.25
C ALA A 222 -40.14 -49.75 19.91
N LEU A 223 -40.71 -49.45 18.74
CA LEU A 223 -41.95 -50.07 18.25
C LEU A 223 -41.75 -51.56 17.96
N ALA A 224 -40.68 -51.93 17.24
CA ALA A 224 -40.35 -53.32 16.94
C ALA A 224 -40.10 -54.15 18.23
N ALA A 225 -39.47 -53.55 19.23
CA ALA A 225 -39.30 -54.17 20.54
C ALA A 225 -40.63 -54.39 21.27
N ALA A 226 -41.57 -53.43 21.19
CA ALA A 226 -42.90 -53.57 21.77
C ALA A 226 -43.73 -54.66 21.06
N GLU A 227 -43.66 -54.74 19.73
CA GLU A 227 -44.32 -55.80 18.94
C GLU A 227 -43.75 -57.18 19.27
N SER A 228 -42.42 -57.29 19.38
CA SER A 228 -41.75 -58.54 19.78
C SER A 228 -42.16 -58.97 21.19
N ALA A 229 -42.26 -58.01 22.12
CA ALA A 229 -42.74 -58.28 23.48
C ALA A 229 -44.20 -58.75 23.50
N ALA A 230 -45.08 -58.16 22.67
CA ALA A 230 -46.47 -58.59 22.54
C ALA A 230 -46.59 -60.00 21.93
N ALA A 231 -45.80 -60.29 20.89
CA ALA A 231 -45.76 -61.62 20.28
C ALA A 231 -45.25 -62.70 21.25
N ALA A 232 -44.28 -62.36 22.12
CA ALA A 232 -43.81 -63.27 23.15
C ALA A 232 -44.87 -63.58 24.22
N GLN A 233 -45.83 -62.68 24.48
CA GLN A 233 -46.90 -62.92 25.45
C GLN A 233 -47.96 -63.90 24.93
N THR A 234 -48.18 -63.96 23.62
CA THR A 234 -49.15 -64.88 22.99
C THR A 234 -48.53 -66.20 22.58
N PHE A 235 -47.22 -66.37 22.78
CA PHE A 235 -46.53 -67.63 22.56
C PHE A 235 -47.02 -68.67 23.57
N ASP A 236 -47.77 -69.67 23.08
CA ASP A 236 -48.17 -70.84 23.85
C ASP A 236 -47.27 -72.03 23.48
N PRO A 237 -46.33 -72.43 24.36
CA PRO A 237 -45.46 -73.58 24.11
C PRO A 237 -46.23 -74.90 23.97
N ALA A 238 -47.45 -75.01 24.49
CA ALA A 238 -48.25 -76.24 24.43
C ALA A 238 -48.81 -76.52 23.01
N THR A 239 -48.83 -75.51 22.13
CA THR A 239 -49.24 -75.66 20.72
C THR A 239 -48.11 -76.13 19.80
N TYR A 240 -46.89 -76.29 20.32
CA TYR A 240 -45.76 -76.83 19.55
C TYR A 240 -45.47 -78.26 20.01
N TYR A 241 -45.02 -79.12 19.08
CA TYR A 241 -44.60 -80.47 19.47
C TYR A 241 -43.41 -80.38 20.43
N SER A 242 -43.58 -80.96 21.62
CA SER A 242 -42.45 -81.20 22.50
C SER A 242 -41.45 -82.14 21.82
N LYS A 243 -40.17 -82.01 22.17
CA LYS A 243 -39.12 -82.93 21.69
C LYS A 243 -39.53 -84.40 21.87
N VAL A 244 -40.16 -84.73 23.00
CA VAL A 244 -40.64 -86.09 23.30
C VAL A 244 -41.71 -86.54 22.32
N GLN A 245 -42.64 -85.66 21.93
CA GLN A 245 -43.67 -85.99 20.93
C GLN A 245 -43.07 -86.22 19.55
N ILE A 246 -42.11 -85.38 19.13
CA ILE A 246 -41.38 -85.57 17.85
C ILE A 246 -40.59 -86.89 17.88
N ASP A 247 -39.82 -87.14 18.94
CA ASP A 247 -39.04 -88.37 19.08
C ASP A 247 -39.94 -89.62 19.05
N THR A 248 -41.11 -89.55 19.67
CA THR A 248 -42.09 -90.65 19.69
C THR A 248 -42.69 -90.90 18.31
N GLN A 249 -43.08 -89.85 17.58
CA GLN A 249 -43.58 -89.98 16.21
C GLN A 249 -42.50 -90.53 15.27
N PHE A 250 -41.27 -90.03 15.40
CA PHE A 250 -40.15 -90.50 14.59
C PHE A 250 -39.82 -91.97 14.86
N ALA A 251 -39.82 -92.40 16.13
CA ALA A 251 -39.63 -93.80 16.50
C ALA A 251 -40.76 -94.71 15.94
N ALA A 252 -42.01 -94.24 15.95
CA ALA A 252 -43.15 -94.97 15.40
C ALA A 252 -43.02 -95.16 13.87
N VAL A 253 -42.65 -94.10 13.14
CA VAL A 253 -42.39 -94.18 11.69
C VAL A 253 -41.23 -95.12 11.39
N ASN A 254 -40.13 -95.03 12.14
CA ASN A 254 -38.96 -95.87 11.94
C ASN A 254 -39.26 -97.37 12.19
N THR A 255 -40.11 -97.66 13.17
CA THR A 255 -40.59 -99.03 13.44
C THR A 255 -41.46 -99.53 12.28
N ALA A 256 -42.43 -98.72 11.83
CA ALA A 256 -43.30 -99.08 10.71
C ALA A 256 -42.53 -99.29 9.39
N MET A 257 -41.49 -98.49 9.12
CA MET A 257 -40.59 -98.71 7.99
C MET A 257 -39.78 -100.00 8.14
N THR A 258 -39.30 -100.31 9.36
CA THR A 258 -38.54 -101.53 9.63
C THR A 258 -39.41 -102.77 9.45
N ASP A 259 -40.67 -102.74 9.90
CA ASP A 259 -41.63 -103.83 9.69
C ASP A 259 -41.98 -104.00 8.20
N LEU A 260 -42.13 -102.90 7.45
CA LEU A 260 -42.38 -102.95 6.01
C LEU A 260 -41.22 -103.62 5.24
N VAL A 261 -39.98 -103.32 5.62
CA VAL A 261 -38.77 -103.82 4.96
C VAL A 261 -38.37 -105.21 5.46
N GLY A 262 -38.55 -105.50 6.75
CA GLY A 262 -38.10 -106.73 7.41
C GLY A 262 -38.99 -107.95 7.10
N ASP A 263 -40.29 -107.75 6.90
CA ASP A 263 -41.25 -108.83 6.58
C ASP A 263 -41.36 -109.13 5.07
N ALA A 264 -40.55 -108.47 4.22
CA ALA A 264 -40.46 -108.80 2.81
C ALA A 264 -39.72 -110.14 2.60
N THR A 265 -40.33 -111.24 3.06
CA THR A 265 -39.92 -112.59 2.68
C THR A 265 -40.20 -112.78 1.18
N PRO A 266 -39.32 -113.45 0.40
CA PRO A 266 -39.48 -113.57 -1.06
C PRO A 266 -40.67 -114.41 -1.53
N ALA A 267 -41.55 -114.85 -0.64
CA ALA A 267 -42.63 -115.78 -0.94
C ALA A 267 -44.01 -115.13 -0.77
N GLY A 268 -44.48 -114.47 -1.83
CA GLY A 268 -45.91 -114.46 -2.13
C GLY A 268 -46.79 -113.36 -1.54
N ASN A 269 -46.27 -112.21 -1.13
CA ASN A 269 -47.14 -111.08 -0.78
C ASN A 269 -47.83 -110.56 -2.05
N THR A 270 -49.16 -110.65 -2.09
CA THR A 270 -49.96 -110.15 -3.22
C THR A 270 -49.95 -108.62 -3.22
N LEU A 271 -50.09 -107.98 -4.39
CA LEU A 271 -50.08 -106.51 -4.51
C LEU A 271 -51.05 -105.81 -3.54
N GLY A 272 -52.18 -106.46 -3.21
CA GLY A 272 -53.15 -105.96 -2.24
C GLY A 272 -52.68 -105.95 -0.77
N GLU A 273 -51.74 -106.83 -0.39
CA GLU A 273 -51.17 -106.82 0.98
C GLU A 273 -50.13 -105.70 1.14
N LEU A 274 -49.42 -105.35 0.07
CA LEU A 274 -48.54 -104.19 0.03
C LEU A 274 -49.33 -102.88 0.06
N GLU A 275 -50.44 -102.77 -0.68
CA GLU A 275 -51.32 -101.60 -0.63
C GLU A 275 -51.97 -101.41 0.75
N ALA A 276 -52.43 -102.50 1.39
CA ALA A 276 -52.98 -102.43 2.74
C ALA A 276 -51.94 -101.99 3.79
N ARG A 277 -50.68 -102.44 3.65
CA ARG A 277 -49.57 -102.04 4.54
C ARG A 277 -49.14 -100.59 4.29
N LEU A 278 -49.14 -100.12 3.05
CA LEU A 278 -48.84 -98.73 2.71
C LEU A 278 -49.90 -97.78 3.29
N ALA A 279 -51.18 -98.17 3.29
CA ALA A 279 -52.27 -97.39 3.90
C ALA A 279 -52.12 -97.25 5.43
N VAL A 280 -51.52 -98.24 6.12
CA VAL A 280 -51.18 -98.13 7.54
C VAL A 280 -50.04 -97.13 7.76
N LEU A 281 -49.05 -97.11 6.87
CA LEU A 281 -47.96 -96.14 6.91
C LEU A 281 -48.47 -94.71 6.66
N GLU A 282 -49.35 -94.54 5.67
CA GLU A 282 -49.99 -93.25 5.40
C GLU A 282 -50.82 -92.75 6.58
N ASN A 283 -51.57 -93.62 7.27
CA ASN A 283 -52.29 -93.26 8.50
C ASN A 283 -51.36 -92.90 9.67
N ALA A 284 -50.21 -93.56 9.80
CA ALA A 284 -49.19 -93.20 10.80
C ALA A 284 -48.59 -91.82 10.52
N THR A 285 -48.49 -91.41 9.25
CA THR A 285 -48.00 -90.08 8.84
C THR A 285 -49.06 -88.98 8.77
N SER A 286 -50.34 -89.33 8.54
CA SER A 286 -51.44 -88.37 8.30
C SER A 286 -52.34 -88.11 9.51
N GLY A 287 -52.22 -88.89 10.59
CA GLY A 287 -52.93 -88.66 11.85
C GLY A 287 -52.50 -87.41 12.63
N SER A 288 -51.60 -86.60 12.09
CA SER A 288 -51.09 -85.39 12.72
C SER A 288 -51.75 -84.15 12.10
N PRO A 289 -52.70 -83.49 12.80
CA PRO A 289 -53.26 -82.23 12.31
C PRO A 289 -52.14 -81.21 12.17
N GLY A 290 -51.99 -80.64 10.98
CA GLY A 290 -50.83 -79.85 10.55
C GLY A 290 -50.44 -78.71 11.49
N MET A 291 -49.64 -79.04 12.50
CA MET A 291 -49.01 -78.06 13.37
C MET A 291 -47.62 -77.75 12.80
N PRO A 292 -47.25 -76.47 12.68
CA PRO A 292 -45.98 -76.06 12.09
C PRO A 292 -44.81 -76.57 12.93
N ILE A 293 -43.84 -77.20 12.28
CA ILE A 293 -42.58 -77.62 12.90
C ILE A 293 -41.67 -76.39 12.99
N LEU A 294 -41.38 -75.95 14.21
CA LEU A 294 -40.39 -74.92 14.48
C LEU A 294 -38.99 -75.55 14.45
N ILE A 295 -38.19 -75.22 13.44
CA ILE A 295 -36.74 -75.48 13.44
C ILE A 295 -36.08 -74.24 14.04
N ILE A 296 -35.51 -74.41 15.24
CA ILE A 296 -34.70 -73.39 15.94
C ILE A 296 -33.30 -73.39 15.35
#